data_AF-A0A7S0H8W3-F1
#
_entry.id   AF-A0A7S0H8W3-F1
#
_cell.length_a   1.000
_cell.length_b   1.000
_cell.length_c   1.000
_cell.angle_alpha   90.00
_cell.angle_beta   90.00
_cell.angle_gamma   90.00
#
_symmetry.space_group_name_H-M   'P 1'
#
loop_
_entity.id
_entity.type
_entity.pdbx_description
1 polymer ?
#
loop_
_entity_poly.entity_id
_entity_poly.type
_entity_poly.pdbx_seq_one_letter_code
_entity_poly.pdbx_strand_id
1 'polypeptide(L)'
;SLLLVCHKGFRLTGPGSDQPKCRPNCSFEMGKKCEILQCPPYVDPFGESSWMNRSVLYGFSFTVICKPGYRSSSSLPSWDVPCATSYIKVCSETGELQEASERCVPVTCPEYNAGDYSLKCLTSDCGPAYGTVVATVNDPAPASYLTSKEIICNAGYSRIDPSAKLRCNESCLYSNISQ
;
A
#
# COMPACT_ATOMS: atom_id res chain seq x y z
N SER A 1 39.63 -26.10 12.79
CA SER A 1 38.27 -25.81 13.26
C SER A 1 37.34 -25.86 12.05
N LEU A 2 36.08 -26.24 12.23
CA LEU A 2 35.07 -26.21 11.17
C LEU A 2 34.07 -25.11 11.53
N LEU A 3 33.70 -24.26 10.58
CA LEU A 3 32.68 -23.22 10.79
C LEU A 3 31.33 -23.74 10.30
N LEU A 4 30.34 -23.73 11.17
CA LEU A 4 28.96 -24.02 10.79
C LEU A 4 28.32 -22.76 10.20
N VAL A 5 27.76 -22.89 9.01
CA VAL A 5 26.99 -21.83 8.35
C VAL A 5 25.66 -22.43 7.93
N CYS A 6 24.57 -21.77 8.28
CA CYS A 6 23.24 -22.20 7.87
C CYS A 6 22.93 -21.72 6.45
N HIS A 7 22.07 -22.48 5.76
CA HIS A 7 21.47 -22.01 4.50
C HIS A 7 20.59 -20.78 4.73
N LYS A 8 20.29 -20.05 3.64
CA LYS A 8 19.39 -18.89 3.67
C LYS A 8 18.05 -19.26 4.32
N GLY A 9 17.55 -18.39 5.19
CA GLY A 9 16.32 -18.64 5.92
C GLY A 9 16.46 -19.48 7.17
N PHE A 10 17.69 -19.86 7.56
CA PHE A 10 17.96 -20.63 8.77
C PHE A 10 19.01 -19.90 9.63
N ARG A 11 18.94 -20.08 10.95
CA ARG A 11 19.93 -19.55 11.91
C ARG A 11 20.42 -20.64 12.84
N LEU A 12 21.66 -20.47 13.34
CA LEU A 12 22.23 -21.36 14.34
C LEU A 12 21.54 -21.15 15.69
N THR A 13 20.97 -22.21 16.24
CA THR A 13 20.29 -22.22 17.55
C THR A 13 20.67 -23.49 18.32
N GLY A 14 20.16 -23.58 19.56
CA GLY A 14 20.39 -24.71 20.43
C GLY A 14 21.78 -24.73 21.09
N PRO A 15 22.05 -25.77 21.90
CA PRO A 15 23.33 -25.92 22.57
C PRO A 15 24.42 -26.37 21.58
N GLY A 16 25.68 -26.06 21.90
CA GLY A 16 26.85 -26.44 21.09
C GLY A 16 27.65 -25.24 20.60
N SER A 17 28.71 -25.54 19.83
CA SER A 17 29.59 -24.54 19.21
C SER A 17 29.17 -24.26 17.77
N ASP A 18 29.27 -23.01 17.33
CA ASP A 18 29.25 -22.65 15.90
C ASP A 18 30.57 -23.02 15.20
N GLN A 19 31.60 -23.30 15.98
CA GLN A 19 32.90 -23.79 15.53
C GLN A 19 33.29 -25.07 16.28
N PRO A 20 32.62 -26.22 16.03
CA PRO A 20 32.94 -27.46 16.72
C PRO A 20 34.38 -27.89 16.42
N LYS A 21 35.12 -28.28 17.46
CA LYS A 21 36.49 -28.78 17.34
C LYS A 21 36.51 -30.31 17.28
N CYS A 22 37.53 -30.85 16.63
CA CYS A 22 37.81 -32.28 16.67
C CYS A 22 38.44 -32.62 18.03
N ARG A 23 37.93 -33.67 18.67
CA ARG A 23 38.40 -34.18 19.96
C ARG A 23 39.45 -35.29 19.76
N PRO A 24 40.26 -35.62 20.78
CA PRO A 24 41.29 -36.67 20.68
C PRO A 24 40.78 -38.07 20.35
N ASN A 25 39.51 -38.35 20.64
CA ASN A 25 38.84 -39.61 20.31
C ASN A 25 38.28 -39.64 18.88
N CYS A 26 38.74 -38.74 17.99
CA CYS A 26 38.28 -38.58 16.62
C CYS A 26 36.77 -38.25 16.48
N SER A 27 36.12 -37.71 17.51
CA SER A 27 34.75 -37.19 17.42
C SER A 27 34.73 -35.66 17.41
N PHE A 28 33.70 -35.03 16.84
CA PHE A 28 33.54 -33.58 16.96
C PHE A 28 32.85 -33.19 18.27
N GLU A 29 33.13 -31.99 18.77
CA GLU A 29 32.26 -31.31 19.73
C GLU A 29 30.86 -31.16 19.15
N MET A 30 29.86 -31.08 20.05
CA MET A 30 28.49 -30.82 19.64
C MET A 30 28.39 -29.47 18.92
N GLY A 31 28.00 -29.51 17.65
CA GLY A 31 27.70 -28.32 16.86
C GLY A 31 26.31 -27.77 17.18
N LYS A 32 26.12 -26.45 16.99
CA LYS A 32 24.78 -25.84 16.96
C LYS A 32 23.95 -26.41 15.81
N LYS A 33 22.62 -26.30 15.92
CA LYS A 33 21.67 -26.73 14.88
C LYS A 33 21.20 -25.56 14.05
N CYS A 34 20.87 -25.80 12.79
CA CYS A 34 20.20 -24.80 11.96
C CYS A 34 18.68 -24.97 12.09
N GLU A 35 18.01 -23.94 12.56
CA GLU A 35 16.54 -23.87 12.63
C GLU A 35 16.02 -22.78 11.70
N ILE A 36 14.84 -23.00 11.13
CA ILE A 36 14.20 -22.06 10.22
C ILE A 36 13.92 -20.73 10.94
N LEU A 37 14.12 -19.62 10.25
CA LEU A 37 13.78 -18.30 10.74
C LEU A 37 12.27 -18.13 10.81
N GLN A 38 11.84 -17.40 11.84
CA GLN A 38 10.45 -17.11 12.10
C GLN A 38 10.29 -15.61 12.26
N CYS A 39 9.40 -15.03 11.46
CA CYS A 39 9.04 -13.63 11.55
C CYS A 39 8.06 -13.38 12.70
N PRO A 40 8.14 -12.21 13.35
CA PRO A 40 7.22 -11.85 14.41
C PRO A 40 5.79 -11.70 13.88
N PRO A 41 4.79 -11.79 14.77
CA PRO A 41 3.41 -11.47 14.42
C PRO A 41 3.28 -10.05 13.86
N TYR A 42 2.37 -9.88 12.90
CA TYR A 42 2.05 -8.58 12.32
C TYR A 42 0.60 -8.20 12.55
N VAL A 43 0.39 -6.90 12.74
CA VAL A 43 -0.92 -6.29 12.95
C VAL A 43 -1.03 -5.04 12.10
N ASP A 44 -2.14 -4.91 11.39
CA ASP A 44 -2.55 -3.66 10.78
C ASP A 44 -3.95 -3.30 11.31
N PRO A 45 -4.14 -2.14 11.97
CA PRO A 45 -5.44 -1.77 12.53
C PRO A 45 -6.53 -1.58 11.46
N PHE A 46 -6.12 -1.26 10.23
CA PHE A 46 -7.00 -0.96 9.10
C PHE A 46 -6.93 -2.00 7.99
N GLY A 47 -6.17 -3.07 8.19
CA GLY A 47 -6.12 -4.23 7.32
C GLY A 47 -6.72 -5.47 7.96
N GLU A 48 -6.91 -6.50 7.15
CA GLU A 48 -7.36 -7.82 7.58
C GLU A 48 -6.58 -8.93 6.85
N SER A 49 -6.22 -9.97 7.59
CA SER A 49 -5.64 -11.21 7.04
C SER A 49 -5.79 -12.35 8.05
N SER A 50 -5.97 -13.59 7.56
CA SER A 50 -6.04 -14.79 8.41
C SER A 50 -4.73 -15.08 9.16
N TRP A 51 -3.63 -14.46 8.75
CA TRP A 51 -2.28 -14.64 9.30
C TRP A 51 -1.83 -13.50 10.21
N MET A 52 -2.67 -12.47 10.41
CA MET A 52 -2.41 -11.45 11.42
C MET A 52 -2.31 -12.07 12.81
N ASN A 53 -1.51 -11.45 13.68
CA ASN A 53 -1.24 -11.92 15.04
C ASN A 53 -0.59 -13.33 15.10
N ARG A 54 -0.07 -13.85 13.99
CA ARG A 54 0.65 -15.12 13.95
C ARG A 54 2.08 -14.91 13.47
N SER A 55 3.00 -15.61 14.09
CA SER A 55 4.35 -15.76 13.56
C SER A 55 4.35 -16.65 12.34
N VAL A 56 5.15 -16.30 11.34
CA VAL A 56 5.25 -17.03 10.07
C VAL A 56 6.69 -17.44 9.79
N LEU A 57 6.89 -18.53 9.06
CA LEU A 57 8.23 -19.05 8.74
C LEU A 57 8.85 -18.30 7.55
N TYR A 58 10.17 -18.35 7.44
CA TYR A 58 10.91 -17.83 6.28
C TYR A 58 10.29 -18.29 4.96
N GLY A 59 10.17 -17.35 4.01
CA GLY A 59 9.61 -17.58 2.68
C GLY A 59 8.08 -17.63 2.64
N PHE A 60 7.41 -17.65 3.80
CA PHE A 60 5.95 -17.54 3.85
C PHE A 60 5.51 -16.14 3.43
N SER A 61 4.45 -16.07 2.62
CA SER A 61 3.83 -14.84 2.18
C SER A 61 2.32 -14.84 2.46
N PHE A 62 1.78 -13.68 2.87
CA PHE A 62 0.33 -13.50 3.03
C PHE A 62 -0.11 -12.13 2.54
N THR A 63 -1.34 -12.06 2.04
CA THR A 63 -1.99 -10.82 1.62
C THR A 63 -2.71 -10.18 2.80
N VAL A 64 -2.58 -8.87 2.92
CA VAL A 64 -3.37 -8.01 3.79
C VAL A 64 -4.33 -7.21 2.92
N ILE A 65 -5.63 -7.29 3.25
CA ILE A 65 -6.68 -6.54 2.56
C ILE A 65 -7.04 -5.34 3.41
N CYS A 66 -6.99 -4.14 2.84
CA CYS A 66 -7.38 -2.92 3.54
C CYS A 66 -8.90 -2.84 3.67
N LYS A 67 -9.37 -2.41 4.84
CA LYS A 67 -10.78 -2.16 5.12
C LYS A 67 -11.31 -1.04 4.20
N PRO A 68 -12.64 -0.97 3.96
CA PRO A 68 -13.23 0.10 3.18
C PRO A 68 -12.81 1.50 3.67
N GLY A 69 -12.38 2.35 2.73
CA GLY A 69 -11.84 3.68 3.02
C GLY A 69 -10.35 3.73 3.34
N TYR A 70 -9.64 2.61 3.24
CA TYR A 70 -8.19 2.51 3.38
C TYR A 70 -7.56 1.86 2.15
N ARG A 71 -6.29 2.20 1.90
CA ARG A 71 -5.46 1.70 0.80
C ARG A 71 -4.06 1.33 1.29
N SER A 72 -3.29 0.63 0.47
CA SER A 72 -1.87 0.43 0.75
C SER A 72 -1.12 1.77 0.76
N SER A 73 -0.22 1.96 1.72
CA SER A 73 0.67 3.12 1.80
C SER A 73 1.63 3.22 0.61
N SER A 74 1.98 2.10 -0.03
CA SER A 74 2.86 2.07 -1.22
C SER A 74 2.15 2.56 -2.48
N SER A 75 0.82 2.49 -2.51
CA SER A 75 0.01 2.95 -3.64
C SER A 75 -0.37 4.41 -3.48
N LEU A 76 0.27 5.28 -4.24
CA LEU A 76 -0.05 6.71 -4.24
C LEU A 76 -1.33 6.99 -5.05
N PRO A 77 -2.19 7.91 -4.58
CA PRO A 77 -3.35 8.35 -5.34
C PRO A 77 -2.93 8.97 -6.68
N SER A 78 -3.59 8.56 -7.76
CA SER A 78 -3.41 9.09 -9.10
C SER A 78 -4.77 9.25 -9.77
N TRP A 79 -4.81 10.06 -10.81
CA TRP A 79 -6.02 10.38 -11.55
C TRP A 79 -6.62 9.23 -12.32
N ASP A 80 -5.75 8.41 -12.91
CA ASP A 80 -6.15 7.36 -13.83
C ASP A 80 -5.77 5.97 -13.33
N VAL A 81 -5.10 5.90 -12.16
CA VAL A 81 -4.62 4.66 -11.58
C VAL A 81 -5.32 4.43 -10.25
N PRO A 82 -6.16 3.40 -10.15
CA PRO A 82 -6.81 3.07 -8.89
C PRO A 82 -5.75 2.67 -7.86
N CYS A 83 -5.92 3.13 -6.61
CA CYS A 83 -5.02 2.75 -5.55
C CYS A 83 -5.21 1.27 -5.16
N ALA A 84 -4.11 0.63 -4.75
CA ALA A 84 -4.14 -0.75 -4.28
C ALA A 84 -4.84 -0.82 -2.92
N THR A 85 -5.85 -1.69 -2.83
CA THR A 85 -6.60 -1.97 -1.59
C THR A 85 -6.04 -3.18 -0.84
N SER A 86 -4.87 -3.68 -1.23
CA SER A 86 -4.18 -4.77 -0.57
C SER A 86 -2.68 -4.70 -0.80
N TYR A 87 -1.92 -5.43 0.01
CA TYR A 87 -0.49 -5.62 -0.16
C TYR A 87 -0.04 -6.99 0.37
N ILE A 88 1.21 -7.37 0.08
CA ILE A 88 1.77 -8.69 0.43
C ILE A 88 2.88 -8.51 1.47
N LYS A 89 2.83 -9.30 2.53
CA LYS A 89 3.94 -9.47 3.47
C LYS A 89 4.67 -10.77 3.20
N VAL A 90 5.99 -10.72 3.20
CA VAL A 90 6.87 -11.89 3.00
C VAL A 90 7.85 -11.97 4.17
N CYS A 91 8.02 -13.15 4.75
CA CYS A 91 9.03 -13.36 5.79
C CYS A 91 10.43 -13.51 5.17
N SER A 92 11.30 -12.54 5.46
CA SER A 92 12.62 -12.41 4.85
C SER A 92 13.68 -13.33 5.47
N GLU A 93 14.84 -13.41 4.84
CA GLU A 93 16.00 -14.15 5.36
C GLU A 93 16.62 -13.55 6.62
N THR A 94 16.19 -12.36 7.06
CA THR A 94 16.59 -11.77 8.36
C THR A 94 15.66 -12.16 9.50
N GLY A 95 14.54 -12.85 9.20
CA GLY A 95 13.49 -13.11 10.19
C GLY A 95 12.60 -11.89 10.45
N GLU A 96 12.60 -10.92 9.52
CA GLU A 96 11.72 -9.76 9.54
C GLU A 96 10.74 -9.82 8.37
N LEU A 97 9.58 -9.19 8.50
CA LEU A 97 8.67 -9.05 7.36
C LEU A 97 9.22 -8.00 6.40
N GLN A 98 9.29 -8.35 5.12
CA GLN A 98 9.62 -7.42 4.05
C GLN A 98 8.65 -6.24 4.04
N GLU A 99 9.16 -5.09 3.62
CA GLU A 99 8.42 -3.83 3.54
C GLU A 99 7.73 -3.49 4.87
N ALA A 100 8.44 -3.59 6.00
CA ALA A 100 7.88 -3.40 7.34
C ALA A 100 7.09 -2.08 7.52
N SER A 101 7.37 -1.04 6.72
CA SER A 101 6.66 0.24 6.71
C SER A 101 5.32 0.22 5.97
N GLU A 102 5.09 -0.77 5.08
CA GLU A 102 3.86 -0.86 4.32
C GLU A 102 2.68 -1.24 5.22
N ARG A 103 1.61 -0.46 5.13
CA ARG A 103 0.41 -0.55 5.97
C ARG A 103 -0.80 0.03 5.25
N CYS A 104 -1.99 -0.28 5.74
CA CYS A 104 -3.21 0.37 5.32
C CYS A 104 -3.26 1.80 5.87
N VAL A 105 -3.48 2.77 4.99
CA VAL A 105 -3.62 4.20 5.30
C VAL A 105 -4.93 4.72 4.72
N PRO A 106 -5.52 5.80 5.27
CA PRO A 106 -6.75 6.36 4.75
C PRO A 106 -6.65 6.67 3.25
N VAL A 107 -7.72 6.38 2.52
CA VAL A 107 -7.87 6.78 1.12
C VAL A 107 -7.91 8.31 1.05
N THR A 108 -7.10 8.84 0.14
CA THR A 108 -7.10 10.22 -0.28
C THR A 108 -7.16 10.23 -1.81
N CYS A 109 -8.00 11.06 -2.40
CA CYS A 109 -7.98 11.30 -3.84
C CYS A 109 -6.99 12.43 -4.16
N PRO A 110 -6.36 12.43 -5.35
CA PRO A 110 -5.48 13.51 -5.76
C PRO A 110 -6.25 14.84 -5.78
N GLU A 111 -5.52 15.97 -5.74
CA GLU A 111 -6.12 17.28 -5.97
C GLU A 111 -6.88 17.27 -7.29
N TYR A 112 -8.10 17.82 -7.32
CA TYR A 112 -8.92 17.81 -8.53
C TYR A 112 -8.46 18.88 -9.54
N ASN A 113 -8.23 18.46 -10.78
CA ASN A 113 -7.70 19.18 -11.92
C ASN A 113 -8.86 19.30 -12.89
N ALA A 114 -9.42 20.50 -12.93
CA ALA A 114 -10.56 20.80 -13.77
C ALA A 114 -10.15 21.15 -15.22
N GLY A 115 -9.00 20.65 -15.67
CA GLY A 115 -8.59 20.65 -17.05
C GLY A 115 -9.29 19.52 -17.81
N ASP A 116 -10.04 19.91 -18.82
CA ASP A 116 -10.49 19.11 -19.98
C ASP A 116 -11.76 18.27 -19.95
N TYR A 117 -11.88 17.16 -19.24
CA TYR A 117 -12.90 16.18 -19.66
C TYR A 117 -14.29 16.33 -19.05
N SER A 118 -14.43 17.11 -17.97
CA SER A 118 -15.68 17.22 -17.22
C SER A 118 -16.48 18.49 -17.51
N LEU A 119 -15.94 19.37 -18.35
CA LEU A 119 -16.46 20.72 -18.60
C LEU A 119 -16.77 20.93 -20.09
N LYS A 120 -17.87 21.61 -20.37
CA LYS A 120 -18.31 22.07 -21.69
C LYS A 120 -18.35 23.58 -21.71
N CYS A 121 -17.73 24.16 -22.73
CA CYS A 121 -17.89 25.57 -23.07
C CYS A 121 -19.32 25.81 -23.59
N LEU A 122 -19.99 26.84 -23.06
CA LEU A 122 -21.37 27.22 -23.40
C LEU A 122 -21.46 28.43 -24.33
N THR A 123 -20.37 29.16 -24.54
CA THR A 123 -20.34 30.39 -25.35
C THR A 123 -19.36 30.24 -26.51
N SER A 124 -19.47 31.05 -27.58
CA SER A 124 -18.48 31.06 -28.67
C SER A 124 -17.10 31.57 -28.25
N ASP A 125 -17.03 32.19 -27.06
CA ASP A 125 -15.91 33.04 -26.63
C ASP A 125 -15.01 32.34 -25.60
N CYS A 126 -15.29 31.09 -25.24
CA CYS A 126 -14.36 30.36 -24.37
C CYS A 126 -13.08 30.04 -25.16
N GLY A 127 -11.92 30.32 -24.55
CA GLY A 127 -10.65 29.78 -25.03
C GLY A 127 -10.65 28.24 -25.03
N PRO A 128 -9.61 27.59 -25.59
CA PRO A 128 -9.52 26.14 -25.54
C PRO A 128 -9.58 25.65 -24.08
N ALA A 129 -10.50 24.73 -23.80
CA ALA A 129 -10.54 24.01 -22.52
C ALA A 129 -9.25 23.18 -22.29
N TYR A 130 -8.52 22.93 -23.39
CA TYR A 130 -7.36 22.05 -23.39
C TYR A 130 -6.14 22.64 -22.70
N GLY A 131 -5.76 22.02 -21.57
CA GLY A 131 -4.60 22.42 -20.78
C GLY A 131 -4.76 23.72 -19.97
N THR A 132 -5.97 24.28 -19.88
CA THR A 132 -6.25 25.49 -19.09
C THR A 132 -7.18 25.14 -17.92
N VAL A 133 -6.81 25.52 -16.69
CA VAL A 133 -7.67 25.31 -15.51
C VAL A 133 -8.88 26.26 -15.62
N VAL A 134 -10.02 25.73 -16.06
CA VAL A 134 -11.24 26.50 -16.37
C VAL A 134 -12.35 26.37 -15.30
N ALA A 135 -12.02 25.80 -14.15
CA ALA A 135 -12.88 25.76 -12.98
C ALA A 135 -12.03 25.74 -11.70
N THR A 136 -12.57 26.30 -10.62
CA THR A 136 -11.99 26.24 -9.29
C THR A 136 -12.76 25.24 -8.43
N VAL A 137 -12.05 24.57 -7.51
CA VAL A 137 -12.66 23.71 -6.51
C VAL A 137 -12.66 24.49 -5.20
N ASN A 138 -13.79 24.50 -4.49
CA ASN A 138 -13.94 25.23 -3.22
C ASN A 138 -12.92 24.80 -2.15
N ASP A 139 -12.35 23.60 -2.29
CA ASP A 139 -11.31 23.07 -1.44
C ASP A 139 -10.36 22.19 -2.29
N PRO A 140 -9.19 22.70 -2.70
CA PRO A 140 -8.25 21.96 -3.55
C PRO A 140 -7.54 20.82 -2.80
N ALA A 141 -7.65 20.76 -1.47
CA ALA A 141 -6.97 19.73 -0.69
C ALA A 141 -7.45 18.31 -1.08
N PRO A 142 -6.57 17.29 -0.97
CA PRO A 142 -6.93 15.90 -1.21
C PRO A 142 -8.23 15.50 -0.50
N ALA A 143 -9.18 14.96 -1.25
CA ALA A 143 -10.45 14.50 -0.69
C ALA A 143 -10.25 13.19 0.06
N SER A 144 -10.81 13.04 1.26
CA SER A 144 -10.84 11.76 1.97
C SER A 144 -11.97 10.87 1.44
N TYR A 145 -11.91 9.57 1.74
CA TYR A 145 -12.93 8.60 1.36
C TYR A 145 -14.35 9.11 1.60
N LEU A 146 -15.22 8.93 0.60
CA LEU A 146 -16.63 9.33 0.61
C LEU A 146 -16.91 10.84 0.70
N THR A 147 -15.89 11.70 0.78
CA THR A 147 -16.11 13.14 0.71
C THR A 147 -16.39 13.57 -0.71
N SER A 148 -17.35 14.49 -0.85
CA SER A 148 -17.71 15.09 -2.14
C SER A 148 -17.05 16.44 -2.30
N LYS A 149 -16.54 16.73 -3.49
CA LYS A 149 -16.05 18.07 -3.85
C LYS A 149 -17.04 18.76 -4.78
N GLU A 150 -17.26 20.05 -4.53
CA GLU A 150 -18.04 20.92 -5.40
C GLU A 150 -17.12 21.61 -6.40
N ILE A 151 -17.49 21.58 -7.68
CA ILE A 151 -16.74 22.20 -8.77
C ILE A 151 -17.45 23.49 -9.17
N ILE A 152 -16.73 24.61 -9.09
CA ILE A 152 -17.19 25.92 -9.56
C ILE A 152 -16.57 26.20 -10.92
N CYS A 153 -17.40 26.24 -11.96
CA CYS A 153 -16.93 26.54 -13.31
C CYS A 153 -16.67 28.03 -13.49
N ASN A 154 -15.64 28.40 -14.25
CA ASN A 154 -15.45 29.79 -14.67
C ASN A 154 -16.59 30.21 -15.60
N ALA A 155 -16.83 31.52 -15.70
CA ALA A 155 -17.85 32.08 -16.59
C ALA A 155 -17.68 31.54 -18.03
N GLY A 156 -18.78 31.12 -18.66
CA GLY A 156 -18.77 30.51 -19.99
C GLY A 156 -18.59 28.98 -20.00
N TYR A 157 -18.25 28.35 -18.87
CA TYR A 157 -18.14 26.90 -18.75
C TYR A 157 -19.26 26.31 -17.89
N SER A 158 -19.68 25.09 -18.21
CA SER A 158 -20.57 24.28 -17.39
C SER A 158 -20.07 22.84 -17.32
N ARG A 159 -20.54 22.10 -16.33
CA ARG A 159 -20.26 20.67 -16.25
C ARG A 159 -21.07 19.91 -17.30
N ILE A 160 -20.46 18.86 -17.86
CA ILE A 160 -21.18 17.93 -18.76
C ILE A 160 -22.37 17.31 -18.02
N ASP A 161 -22.19 17.04 -16.73
CA ASP A 161 -23.24 16.60 -15.81
C ASP A 161 -23.31 17.56 -14.61
N PRO A 162 -24.28 18.49 -14.58
CA PRO A 162 -24.43 19.45 -13.49
C PRO A 162 -24.94 18.81 -12.20
N SER A 163 -25.49 17.59 -12.25
CA SER A 163 -26.06 16.88 -11.10
C SER A 163 -25.05 15.98 -10.38
N ALA A 164 -24.01 15.52 -11.07
CA ALA A 164 -23.05 14.59 -10.51
C ALA A 164 -22.21 15.24 -9.41
N LYS A 165 -22.32 14.81 -8.16
CA LYS A 165 -21.27 15.15 -7.17
C LYS A 165 -20.07 14.24 -7.39
N LEU A 166 -18.86 14.80 -7.46
CA LEU A 166 -17.66 13.98 -7.48
C LEU A 166 -17.35 13.51 -6.08
N ARG A 167 -17.33 12.19 -5.89
CA ARG A 167 -17.00 11.56 -4.62
C ARG A 167 -15.74 10.73 -4.76
N CYS A 168 -14.86 10.90 -3.78
CA CYS A 168 -13.68 10.05 -3.66
C CYS A 168 -14.12 8.63 -3.28
N ASN A 169 -13.88 7.67 -4.16
CA ASN A 169 -14.24 6.26 -3.96
C ASN A 169 -13.10 5.48 -3.29
N GLU A 170 -13.32 4.19 -3.04
CA GLU A 170 -12.35 3.30 -2.38
C GLU A 170 -11.09 3.04 -3.21
N SER A 171 -11.14 3.30 -4.51
CA SER A 171 -10.01 3.18 -5.44
C SER A 171 -9.20 4.48 -5.55
N CYS A 172 -9.41 5.47 -4.67
CA CYS A 172 -8.77 6.78 -4.73
C CYS A 172 -9.06 7.57 -6.02
N LEU A 173 -10.18 7.26 -6.67
CA LEU A 173 -10.65 7.95 -7.87
C LEU A 173 -11.92 8.74 -7.56
N TYR A 174 -12.12 9.83 -8.30
CA TYR A 174 -13.40 10.53 -8.29
C TYR A 174 -14.40 9.78 -9.18
N SER A 175 -15.59 9.54 -8.63
CA SER A 175 -16.71 8.96 -9.38
C SER A 175 -17.93 9.85 -9.29
N ASN A 176 -18.71 9.88 -10.37
CA ASN A 176 -20.02 10.53 -10.38
C ASN A 176 -20.99 9.68 -9.55
N ILE A 177 -21.65 10.31 -8.58
CA ILE A 177 -22.82 9.70 -7.95
C ILE A 177 -24.06 10.22 -8.69
N SER A 178 -24.79 9.34 -9.36
CA SER A 178 -26.18 9.61 -9.73
C SER A 178 -27.01 9.60 -8.44
N GLN A 179 -27.72 10.69 -8.16
CA GLN A 179 -28.68 10.76 -7.04
C GLN A 179 -29.77 9.70 -7.16
#